data_AF-A0AAN7LEB8-F1
#
_entry.id   AF-A0AAN7LEB8-F1
#
_cell.length_a   1.000
_cell.length_b   1.000
_cell.length_c   1.000
_cell.angle_alpha   90.00
_cell.angle_beta   90.00
_cell.angle_gamma   90.00
#
_symmetry.space_group_name_H-M   'P 1'
#
loop_
_entity.id
_entity.type
_entity.pdbx_description
1 polymer ?
#
loop_
_entity_poly.entity_id
_entity_poly.type
_entity_poly.pdbx_seq_one_letter_code
_entity_poly.pdbx_strand_id
1 'polypeptide(L)'
;MDQSVLDDMIARLLEVRNRPGKLVQLSESEIGQLCVTSKDNFLQQPNMLELEAPIKICGSDPHFYFVQVVEDGYEFFADRQLVTIFSAPNYCGEFDNAGTMMTVDETLMCTFQILKPAD
;
A
#
# COMPACT_ATOMS: atom_id res chain seq x y z
N MET A 1 -2.14 -0.58 22.79
CA MET A 1 -3.44 0.03 22.49
C MET A 1 -4.54 -0.96 22.81
N ASP A 2 -5.68 -0.53 23.33
CA ASP A 2 -6.82 -1.43 23.54
C ASP A 2 -7.41 -1.85 22.18
N GLN A 3 -7.72 -3.14 22.04
CA GLN A 3 -8.25 -3.72 20.81
C GLN A 3 -9.60 -3.10 20.44
N SER A 4 -10.45 -2.79 21.43
CA SER A 4 -11.76 -2.17 21.18
C SER A 4 -11.63 -0.79 20.52
N VAL A 5 -10.62 -0.01 20.91
CA VAL A 5 -10.33 1.31 20.36
C VAL A 5 -9.76 1.19 18.94
N LEU A 6 -8.88 0.22 18.71
CA LEU A 6 -8.31 -0.02 17.38
C LEU A 6 -9.40 -0.44 16.38
N ASP A 7 -10.28 -1.34 16.78
CA ASP A 7 -11.37 -1.83 15.94
C ASP A 7 -12.38 -0.71 15.61
N ASP A 8 -12.68 0.18 16.56
CA ASP A 8 -13.51 1.36 16.32
C ASP A 8 -12.87 2.35 15.32
N MET A 9 -11.56 2.60 15.44
CA MET A 9 -10.83 3.44 14.48
C MET A 9 -10.84 2.84 13.08
N ILE A 10 -10.61 1.53 12.96
CA ILE A 10 -10.67 0.81 11.68
C ILE A 10 -12.08 0.90 11.08
N ALA A 11 -13.12 0.68 11.88
CA ALA A 11 -14.51 0.79 11.43
C ALA A 11 -14.81 2.18 10.85
N ARG A 12 -14.45 3.25 11.57
CA ARG A 12 -14.60 4.64 11.12
C ARG A 12 -13.85 4.94 9.82
N LEU A 13 -12.63 4.43 9.67
CA LEU A 13 -11.84 4.57 8.45
C LEU A 13 -12.45 3.82 7.27
N LEU A 14 -13.07 2.66 7.50
CA LEU A 14 -13.69 1.87 6.44
C LEU A 14 -15.05 2.42 5.98
N GLU A 15 -15.75 3.22 6.80
CA GLU A 15 -17.03 3.85 6.41
C GLU A 15 -16.92 4.74 5.16
N VAL A 16 -15.74 5.28 4.88
CA VAL A 16 -15.54 6.20 3.75
C VAL A 16 -15.11 5.49 2.46
N ARG A 17 -14.95 4.16 2.48
CA ARG A 17 -14.48 3.36 1.33
C ARG A 17 -15.24 3.63 0.02
N ASN A 18 -16.55 3.85 0.10
CA ASN A 18 -17.40 4.10 -1.06
C ASN A 18 -17.87 5.57 -1.16
N ARG A 19 -17.22 6.49 -0.44
CA ARG A 19 -17.60 7.91 -0.35
C ARG A 19 -16.36 8.81 -0.49
N PRO A 20 -15.82 8.96 -1.72
CA PRO A 20 -14.64 9.80 -1.95
C PRO A 20 -14.90 11.22 -1.45
N GLY A 21 -13.95 11.78 -0.70
CA GLY A 21 -14.03 13.13 -0.12
C GLY A 21 -14.68 13.23 1.27
N LYS A 22 -15.29 12.17 1.81
CA LYS A 22 -15.76 12.17 3.21
C LYS A 22 -14.56 12.11 4.16
N LEU A 23 -14.43 13.11 5.03
CA LEU A 23 -13.42 13.13 6.08
C LEU A 23 -13.82 12.20 7.23
N VAL A 24 -12.82 11.52 7.81
CA VAL A 24 -12.97 10.71 9.03
C VAL A 24 -12.41 11.49 10.20
N GLN A 25 -13.18 11.61 11.28
CA GLN A 25 -12.74 12.31 12.48
C GLN A 25 -12.06 11.33 13.43
N LEU A 26 -10.74 11.49 13.61
CA LEU A 26 -9.94 10.85 14.65
C LEU A 26 -9.40 11.94 15.58
N SER A 27 -9.41 11.69 16.89
CA SER A 27 -8.84 12.61 17.87
C SER A 27 -7.31 12.55 17.87
N GLU A 28 -6.66 13.63 18.32
CA GLU A 28 -5.20 13.70 18.45
C GLU A 28 -4.66 12.56 19.35
N SER A 29 -5.38 12.23 20.43
CA SER A 29 -5.02 11.14 21.34
C SER A 29 -5.03 9.78 20.63
N GLU A 30 -6.04 9.50 19.80
CA GLU A 30 -6.14 8.25 19.04
C GLU A 30 -5.00 8.13 18.02
N ILE A 31 -4.73 9.20 17.28
CA ILE A 31 -3.63 9.25 16.30
C ILE A 31 -2.28 9.07 17.02
N GLY A 32 -2.08 9.76 18.15
CA GLY A 32 -0.87 9.64 18.95
C GLY A 32 -0.63 8.21 19.45
N GLN A 33 -1.68 7.55 19.96
CA GLN A 33 -1.58 6.15 20.41
C GLN A 33 -1.29 5.19 19.26
N LEU A 34 -1.89 5.40 18.08
CA LEU A 34 -1.60 4.62 16.89
C LEU A 34 -0.14 4.75 16.50
N CYS A 35 0.40 5.97 16.43
CA CYS A 35 1.79 6.22 16.08
C CYS A 35 2.78 5.60 17.09
N VAL A 36 2.53 5.75 18.39
CA VAL A 36 3.37 5.16 19.44
C VAL A 36 3.37 3.64 19.35
N THR A 37 2.17 3.03 19.29
CA THR A 37 2.04 1.56 19.20
C THR A 37 2.69 1.01 17.93
N SER A 38 2.53 1.71 16.80
CA SER A 38 3.13 1.32 15.51
C SER A 38 4.66 1.42 15.55
N LYS A 39 5.20 2.50 16.15
CA LYS A 39 6.64 2.68 16.32
C LYS A 39 7.25 1.55 17.15
N ASP A 40 6.61 1.17 18.25
CA ASP A 40 7.11 0.08 19.09
C ASP A 40 7.11 -1.25 18.33
N ASN A 41 6.06 -1.53 17.55
CA ASN A 41 6.02 -2.73 16.68
C ASN A 41 7.14 -2.73 15.64
N PHE A 42 7.37 -1.61 14.94
CA PHE A 42 8.44 -1.52 13.94
C PHE A 42 9.83 -1.65 14.57
N LEU A 43 10.05 -1.14 15.79
CA LEU A 43 11.32 -1.28 16.50
C LEU A 43 11.59 -2.71 16.99
N GLN A 44 10.54 -3.51 17.22
CA GLN A 44 10.65 -4.91 17.58
C GLN A 44 10.93 -5.82 16.37
N GLN A 45 10.59 -5.36 15.16
CA GLN A 45 10.83 -6.09 13.93
C GLN A 45 12.25 -5.83 13.39
N PRO A 46 12.84 -6.80 12.67
CA PRO A 46 14.10 -6.56 11.98
C PRO A 46 13.90 -5.58 10.81
N ASN A 47 14.94 -4.82 10.48
CA ASN A 47 14.93 -3.93 9.30
C ASN A 47 14.75 -4.70 7.98
N MET A 48 15.12 -5.98 7.96
CA MET A 48 14.89 -6.90 6.85
C MET A 48 13.84 -7.92 7.28
N LEU A 49 12.62 -7.78 6.76
CA LEU A 49 11.53 -8.71 7.04
C LEU A 49 11.65 -9.95 6.16
N GLU A 50 11.61 -11.11 6.79
CA GLU A 50 11.41 -12.40 6.11
C GLU A 50 9.91 -12.69 6.10
N LEU A 51 9.32 -12.78 4.90
CA LEU A 51 7.89 -12.95 4.69
C LEU A 51 7.64 -14.29 4.00
N GLU A 52 6.57 -14.97 4.40
CA GLU A 52 6.13 -16.21 3.79
C GLU A 52 4.91 -15.97 2.88
N ALA A 53 4.82 -16.74 1.80
CA ALA A 53 3.65 -16.73 0.94
C ALA A 53 2.45 -17.42 1.65
N PRO A 54 1.20 -17.06 1.30
CA PRO A 54 0.79 -16.13 0.25
C PRO A 54 0.82 -14.66 0.69
N ILE A 55 1.33 -13.76 -0.16
CA ILE A 55 1.39 -12.32 0.11
C ILE A 55 0.98 -11.48 -1.08
N LYS A 56 0.32 -10.36 -0.81
CA LYS A 56 0.01 -9.31 -1.78
C LYS A 56 0.94 -8.13 -1.55
N ILE A 57 1.67 -7.75 -2.58
CA ILE A 57 2.64 -6.66 -2.58
C ILE A 57 2.01 -5.48 -3.31
N CYS A 58 1.83 -4.39 -2.58
CA CYS A 58 1.40 -3.08 -3.10
C CYS A 58 2.57 -2.11 -2.91
N GLY A 59 3.02 -1.47 -3.99
CA GLY A 59 4.03 -0.43 -3.91
C GLY A 59 3.42 0.96 -3.81
N SER A 60 3.91 1.78 -2.89
CA SER A 60 3.60 3.21 -2.81
C SER A 60 4.88 3.98 -3.06
N ASP A 61 4.89 4.84 -4.09
CA ASP A 61 5.99 5.78 -4.32
C ASP A 61 5.57 7.18 -3.84
N PRO A 62 6.20 7.72 -2.76
CA PRO A 62 5.95 9.06 -2.30
C PRO A 62 6.92 10.12 -2.87
N HIS A 63 7.92 9.82 -3.71
CA HIS A 63 8.91 10.81 -4.12
C HIS A 63 9.32 10.77 -5.60
N PHE A 64 8.55 11.55 -6.35
CA PHE A 64 8.60 12.07 -7.72
C PHE A 64 9.96 12.42 -8.40
N TYR A 65 11.14 12.23 -7.82
CA TYR A 65 12.33 12.89 -8.41
C TYR A 65 13.17 12.08 -9.42
N PHE A 66 13.04 10.76 -9.56
CA PHE A 66 13.92 10.03 -10.50
C PHE A 66 13.35 8.79 -11.19
N VAL A 67 12.07 8.45 -11.04
CA VAL A 67 11.49 7.29 -11.73
C VAL A 67 10.31 7.75 -12.58
N GLN A 68 10.40 7.48 -13.89
CA GLN A 68 9.27 7.58 -14.81
C GLN A 68 8.09 6.83 -14.19
N VAL A 69 6.90 7.42 -14.26
CA VAL A 69 5.68 6.67 -14.03
C VAL A 69 5.68 5.49 -15.01
N VAL A 70 5.57 4.28 -14.47
CA VAL A 70 5.48 3.08 -15.31
C VAL A 70 4.07 2.96 -15.83
N GLU A 71 3.89 3.05 -17.15
CA GLU A 71 2.58 3.06 -17.81
C GLU A 71 1.74 1.83 -17.43
N ASP A 72 2.35 0.64 -17.37
CA ASP A 72 1.66 -0.62 -17.05
C ASP A 72 1.56 -0.90 -15.53
N GLY A 73 2.07 -0.01 -14.68
CA GLY A 73 2.03 -0.13 -13.23
C GLY A 73 3.05 -1.09 -12.61
N TYR A 74 3.87 -1.79 -13.39
CA TYR A 74 5.02 -2.56 -12.88
C TYR A 74 6.12 -2.67 -13.94
N GLU A 75 7.39 -2.72 -13.51
CA GLU A 75 8.53 -2.86 -14.43
C GLU A 75 9.61 -3.77 -13.83
N PHE A 76 10.18 -4.63 -14.68
CA PHE A 76 11.31 -5.49 -14.33
C PHE A 76 12.63 -4.83 -14.70
N PHE A 77 13.59 -4.83 -13.77
CA PHE A 77 14.95 -4.32 -13.93
C PHE A 77 15.99 -5.38 -13.59
N ALA A 78 17.27 -5.07 -13.85
CA ALA A 78 18.42 -5.92 -13.50
C ALA A 78 18.22 -7.39 -13.94
N ASP A 79 18.05 -7.62 -15.24
CA ASP A 79 17.79 -8.95 -15.82
C ASP A 79 16.61 -9.69 -15.17
N ARG A 80 15.54 -8.93 -14.84
CA ARG A 80 14.31 -9.40 -14.18
C ARG A 80 14.51 -9.90 -12.74
N GLN A 81 15.62 -9.53 -12.11
CA GLN A 81 15.87 -9.82 -10.70
C GLN A 81 15.20 -8.81 -9.76
N LEU A 82 14.85 -7.63 -10.27
CA LEU A 82 14.14 -6.60 -9.53
C LEU A 82 12.82 -6.27 -10.22
N VAL A 83 11.76 -6.10 -9.44
CA VAL A 83 10.47 -5.60 -9.93
C VAL A 83 10.04 -4.40 -9.10
N THR A 84 9.64 -3.34 -9.80
CA THR A 84 9.00 -2.17 -9.20
C THR A 84 7.50 -2.27 -9.42
N ILE A 85 6.69 -1.97 -8.40
CA ILE A 85 5.22 -2.03 -8.45
C ILE A 85 4.67 -0.64 -8.11
N PHE A 86 3.80 -0.10 -8.95
CA PHE A 86 3.05 1.13 -8.72
C PHE A 86 1.60 0.77 -8.44
N SER A 87 1.11 0.95 -7.22
CA SER A 87 -0.26 0.50 -6.89
C SER A 87 -1.37 1.48 -7.29
N ALA A 88 -1.03 2.70 -7.72
CA ALA A 88 -1.99 3.78 -7.95
C ALA A 88 -2.20 4.04 -9.46
N PRO A 89 -3.40 3.75 -10.01
CA PRO A 89 -3.74 4.15 -11.37
C PRO A 89 -4.02 5.64 -11.45
N ASN A 90 -3.85 6.23 -12.64
CA ASN A 90 -3.99 7.66 -12.89
C ASN A 90 -3.29 8.49 -11.80
N TYR A 91 -2.00 8.24 -11.59
CA TYR A 91 -1.24 8.87 -10.52
C TYR A 91 -1.38 10.39 -10.61
N CYS A 92 -1.70 11.03 -9.49
CA CYS A 92 -2.01 12.47 -9.39
C CYS A 92 -3.10 13.00 -10.35
N GLY A 93 -3.83 12.15 -11.06
CA GLY A 93 -4.77 12.56 -12.11
C GLY A 93 -4.09 13.02 -13.41
N GLU A 94 -2.78 12.80 -13.57
CA GLU A 94 -1.98 13.39 -14.64
C GLU A 94 -1.37 12.37 -15.61
N PHE A 95 -1.17 11.13 -15.19
CA PHE A 95 -0.25 10.22 -15.88
C PHE A 95 -0.91 9.04 -16.63
N ASP A 96 -2.24 8.89 -16.59
CA ASP A 96 -3.03 7.81 -17.25
C ASP A 96 -2.46 6.37 -17.07
N ASN A 97 -1.59 6.19 -16.09
CA ASN A 97 -0.91 4.94 -15.85
C ASN A 97 -1.86 3.93 -15.20
N ALA A 98 -1.59 2.65 -15.41
CA ALA A 98 -2.20 1.61 -14.61
C ALA A 98 -1.56 1.53 -13.23
N GLY A 99 -2.35 1.12 -12.24
CA GLY A 99 -1.85 0.57 -10.99
C GLY A 99 -1.65 -0.94 -11.11
N THR A 100 -0.83 -1.53 -10.26
CA THR A 100 -0.61 -2.98 -10.21
C THR A 100 -0.48 -3.45 -8.77
N MET A 101 -0.98 -4.66 -8.52
CA MET A 101 -0.72 -5.42 -7.30
C MET A 101 -0.11 -6.77 -7.68
N MET A 102 1.02 -7.13 -7.07
CA MET A 102 1.64 -8.42 -7.26
C MET A 102 1.17 -9.39 -6.17
N THR A 103 0.80 -10.60 -6.54
CA THR A 103 0.48 -11.68 -5.60
C THR A 103 1.51 -12.79 -5.75
N VAL A 104 2.07 -13.25 -4.65
CA VAL A 104 2.92 -14.44 -4.57
C VAL A 104 2.11 -15.51 -3.85
N ASP A 105 1.85 -16.63 -4.50
CA ASP A 105 1.12 -17.76 -3.91
C ASP A 105 2.05 -18.75 -3.18
N GLU A 106 1.46 -19.76 -2.53
CA GLU A 106 2.18 -20.81 -1.78
C GLU A 106 3.19 -21.60 -2.64
N THR A 107 3.02 -21.62 -3.96
CA THR A 107 3.95 -22.26 -4.91
C THR A 107 5.05 -21.31 -5.39
N LEU A 108 5.13 -20.11 -4.82
CA LEU A 108 5.99 -19.01 -5.22
C LEU A 108 5.71 -18.51 -6.65
N MET A 109 4.50 -18.75 -7.17
CA MET A 109 4.09 -18.17 -8.44
C MET A 109 3.67 -16.72 -8.25
N CYS A 110 4.28 -15.85 -9.05
CA CYS A 110 4.02 -14.42 -9.08
C CYS A 110 2.97 -14.08 -10.13
N THR A 111 1.88 -13.44 -9.71
CA THR A 111 0.84 -12.92 -10.60
C THR A 111 0.67 -11.42 -10.43
N PHE A 112 0.35 -10.71 -11.51
CA PHE A 112 0.18 -9.26 -11.52
C PHE A 112 -1.27 -8.93 -11.84
N GLN A 113 -1.95 -8.24 -10.92
CA GLN A 113 -3.29 -7.71 -11.14
C GLN A 113 -3.17 -6.24 -11.54
N ILE A 114 -3.48 -5.95 -12.81
CA ILE A 114 -3.46 -4.60 -13.37
C ILE A 114 -4.79 -3.90 -13.06
N LEU A 115 -4.69 -2.69 -12.52
CA LEU A 115 -5.78 -1.78 -12.21
C LEU A 115 -5.71 -0.64 -13.21
N LYS A 116 -6.64 -0.61 -14.18
CA LYS A 116 -6.71 0.49 -15.14
C LYS A 116 -7.29 1.76 -14.48
N PRO A 117 -6.91 2.95 -14.96
CA PRO A 117 -7.59 4.17 -14.57
C PRO A 117 -9.09 4.08 -14.88
N ALA A 118 -9.91 4.69 -14.02
CA ALA A 118 -11.36 4.79 -14.25
C ALA A 118 -11.63 5.94 -15.23
N ASP A 119 -12.56 5.72 -16.18
CA ASP A 119 -13.05 6.74 -17.12
C ASP A 119 -13.73 7.92 -16.41
#